data_AF-A0A6I4IRP2-F1
#
_entry.id   AF-A0A6I4IRP2-F1
#
_cell.length_a   1.000
_cell.length_b   1.000
_cell.length_c   1.000
_cell.angle_alpha   90.00
_cell.angle_beta   90.00
_cell.angle_gamma   90.00
#
_symmetry.space_group_name_H-M   'P 1'
#
loop_
_entity.id
_entity.type
_entity.pdbx_description
1 polymer ?
#
loop_
_entity_poly.entity_id
_entity_poly.type
_entity_poly.pdbx_seq_one_letter_code
_entity_poly.pdbx_strand_id
1 'polypeptide(L)'
;MKKIFLILALFQLFTCLSQNENKKLINCIFKQTKKIEIYAFLELTKWEGEKRYMIYNKGKVVAISFPEKYLRNKIILNKKQIKKLKNSLVSTDDYIDERADCYFPRHTIVFYNKEDKILGYIELCFGCFNSYATKNLTFLEDSMLFQQNLFEEFGITYLTDTKEEEENYSKLAEKRSLELKSKFNNKNE
;
A
#
# COMPACT_ATOMS: atom_id res chain seq x y z
N MET A 1 -19.95 -42.81 -1.68
CA MET A 1 -19.71 -41.99 -2.90
C MET A 1 -20.68 -40.80 -3.03
N LYS A 2 -22.01 -40.95 -2.92
CA LYS A 2 -22.96 -39.80 -3.00
C LYS A 2 -22.74 -38.69 -1.96
N LYS A 3 -22.31 -39.01 -0.75
CA LYS A 3 -22.03 -38.02 0.32
C LYS A 3 -20.77 -37.18 0.05
N ILE A 4 -19.76 -37.70 -0.65
CA ILE A 4 -18.54 -36.96 -1.02
C ILE A 4 -18.82 -35.96 -2.16
N PHE A 5 -19.67 -36.33 -3.12
CA PHE A 5 -20.12 -35.42 -4.19
C PHE A 5 -20.94 -34.23 -3.66
N LEU A 6 -21.73 -34.41 -2.61
CA LEU A 6 -22.50 -33.32 -1.99
C LEU A 6 -21.61 -32.30 -1.27
N ILE A 7 -20.51 -32.76 -0.64
CA ILE A 7 -19.55 -31.89 0.07
C ILE A 7 -18.73 -31.07 -0.95
N LEU A 8 -18.31 -31.66 -2.06
CA LEU A 8 -17.63 -30.96 -3.15
C LEU A 8 -18.51 -29.89 -3.82
N ALA A 9 -19.80 -30.16 -4.00
CA ALA A 9 -20.74 -29.18 -4.56
C ALA A 9 -21.00 -27.98 -3.61
N LEU A 10 -21.08 -28.23 -2.30
CA LEU A 10 -21.21 -27.17 -1.29
C LEU A 10 -19.94 -26.30 -1.18
N PHE A 11 -18.76 -26.90 -1.35
CA PHE A 11 -17.49 -26.16 -1.33
C PHE A 11 -17.33 -25.24 -2.54
N GLN A 12 -17.77 -25.67 -3.74
CA GLN A 12 -17.76 -24.81 -4.93
C GLN A 12 -18.80 -23.68 -4.90
N LEU A 13 -19.92 -23.86 -4.20
CA LEU A 13 -20.91 -22.79 -3.99
C LEU A 13 -20.39 -21.71 -3.05
N PHE A 14 -19.62 -22.09 -2.02
CA PHE A 14 -19.08 -21.14 -1.04
C PHE A 14 -18.00 -20.24 -1.64
N THR A 15 -17.10 -20.79 -2.46
CA THR A 15 -16.04 -20.01 -3.14
C THR A 15 -16.60 -19.06 -4.21
N CYS A 16 -17.69 -19.45 -4.88
CA CYS A 16 -18.34 -18.59 -5.87
C CYS A 16 -19.06 -17.39 -5.22
N LEU A 17 -19.63 -17.58 -4.02
CA LEU A 17 -20.28 -16.50 -3.26
C LEU A 17 -19.28 -15.44 -2.78
N SER A 18 -18.14 -15.86 -2.19
CA SER A 18 -17.11 -14.91 -1.71
C SER A 18 -16.47 -14.10 -2.85
N GLN A 19 -16.17 -14.75 -3.98
CA GLN A 19 -15.66 -14.07 -5.17
C GLN A 19 -16.65 -13.04 -5.72
N ASN A 20 -17.95 -13.30 -5.62
CA ASN A 20 -18.99 -12.37 -6.06
C ASN A 20 -19.08 -11.14 -5.13
N GLU A 21 -18.87 -11.32 -3.83
CA GLU A 21 -18.85 -10.23 -2.85
C GLU A 21 -17.66 -9.29 -3.04
N ASN A 22 -16.44 -9.81 -3.20
CA ASN A 22 -15.26 -8.97 -3.46
C ASN A 22 -15.41 -8.18 -4.75
N LYS A 23 -15.86 -8.81 -5.84
CA LYS A 23 -16.15 -8.11 -7.11
C LYS A 23 -17.17 -6.99 -6.93
N LYS A 24 -18.21 -7.20 -6.11
CA LYS A 24 -19.20 -6.16 -5.80
C LYS A 24 -18.57 -5.00 -5.02
N LEU A 25 -17.73 -5.27 -4.03
CA LEU A 25 -17.02 -4.25 -3.25
C LEU A 25 -16.06 -3.43 -4.11
N ILE A 26 -15.27 -4.09 -4.97
CA ILE A 26 -14.39 -3.43 -5.96
C ILE A 26 -15.23 -2.50 -6.83
N ASN A 27 -16.32 -3.00 -7.41
CA ASN A 27 -17.20 -2.19 -8.24
C ASN A 27 -17.76 -0.96 -7.48
N CYS A 28 -18.14 -1.11 -6.21
CA CYS A 28 -18.64 -0.01 -5.39
C CYS A 28 -17.58 1.07 -5.12
N ILE A 29 -16.34 0.70 -4.79
CA ILE A 29 -15.25 1.67 -4.57
C ILE A 29 -14.91 2.40 -5.88
N PHE A 30 -14.75 1.68 -6.98
CA PHE A 30 -14.42 2.30 -8.28
C PHE A 30 -15.56 3.16 -8.83
N LYS A 31 -16.84 2.87 -8.52
CA LYS A 31 -17.97 3.72 -8.87
C LYS A 31 -17.94 5.08 -8.15
N GLN A 32 -17.44 5.10 -6.92
CA GLN A 32 -17.31 6.33 -6.12
C GLN A 32 -16.04 7.12 -6.45
N THR A 33 -15.03 6.44 -7.00
CA THR A 33 -13.71 6.99 -7.30
C THR A 33 -13.74 7.86 -8.56
N LYS A 34 -13.32 9.11 -8.43
CA LYS A 34 -13.08 10.05 -9.54
C LYS A 34 -11.61 10.06 -9.94
N LYS A 35 -10.70 9.97 -8.96
CA LYS A 35 -9.26 10.14 -9.13
C LYS A 35 -8.53 9.13 -8.26
N ILE A 36 -7.44 8.60 -8.80
CA ILE A 36 -6.48 7.76 -8.07
C ILE A 36 -5.11 8.41 -8.21
N GLU A 37 -4.43 8.59 -7.08
CA GLU A 37 -3.04 9.04 -7.07
C GLU A 37 -2.17 7.93 -6.49
N ILE A 38 -1.03 7.67 -7.11
CA ILE A 38 0.00 6.76 -6.61
C ILE A 38 1.22 7.60 -6.27
N TYR A 39 1.73 7.41 -5.06
CA TYR A 39 2.95 8.03 -4.58
C TYR A 39 3.99 6.94 -4.39
N ALA A 40 5.21 7.19 -4.85
CA ALA A 40 6.40 6.44 -4.51
C ALA A 40 7.35 7.36 -3.75
N PHE A 41 7.83 6.91 -2.60
CA PHE A 41 8.60 7.73 -1.68
C PHE A 41 9.71 6.89 -1.04
N LEU A 42 10.76 7.59 -0.60
CA LEU A 42 11.79 7.01 0.23
C LEU A 42 11.13 6.34 1.43
N GLU A 43 11.53 5.12 1.77
CA GLU A 43 10.96 4.36 2.87
C GLU A 43 10.91 5.17 4.19
N LEU A 44 9.81 5.04 4.95
CA LEU A 44 9.48 5.91 6.09
C LEU A 44 10.54 5.90 7.20
N THR A 45 11.20 4.78 7.51
CA THR A 45 12.24 4.74 8.56
C THR A 45 13.49 5.53 8.21
N LYS A 46 13.69 5.85 6.93
CA LYS A 46 14.77 6.73 6.45
C LYS A 46 14.43 8.21 6.54
N TRP A 47 13.22 8.56 6.97
CA TRP A 47 12.85 9.95 7.16
C TRP A 47 13.49 10.51 8.43
N GLU A 48 13.74 11.81 8.42
CA GLU A 48 14.33 12.52 9.56
C GLU A 48 13.22 13.24 10.33
N GLY A 49 13.05 12.85 11.60
CA GLY A 49 12.04 13.39 12.51
C GLY A 49 10.65 12.78 12.32
N GLU A 50 9.74 13.09 13.25
CA GLU A 50 8.35 12.65 13.18
C GLU A 50 7.57 13.48 12.14
N LYS A 51 7.59 13.05 10.88
CA LYS A 51 6.77 13.67 9.84
C LYS A 51 5.56 12.79 9.55
N ARG A 52 4.44 13.13 10.18
CA ARG A 52 3.15 12.58 9.79
C ARG A 52 2.79 13.13 8.41
N TYR A 53 2.78 12.26 7.40
CA TYR A 53 2.44 12.63 6.02
C TYR A 53 0.93 12.49 5.74
N MET A 54 0.16 12.01 6.71
CA MET A 54 -1.29 11.91 6.65
C MET A 54 -1.96 12.74 7.75
N ILE A 55 -2.98 13.52 7.40
CA ILE A 55 -3.76 14.30 8.35
C ILE A 55 -5.08 13.59 8.61
N TYR A 56 -5.40 13.35 9.88
CA TYR A 56 -6.62 12.67 10.31
C TYR A 56 -7.60 13.64 10.96
N ASN A 57 -8.89 13.51 10.64
CA ASN A 57 -10.00 14.17 11.32
C ASN A 57 -11.04 13.10 11.72
N LYS A 58 -11.32 12.98 13.02
CA LYS A 58 -12.24 11.96 13.59
C LYS A 58 -11.97 10.55 13.05
N GLY A 59 -10.69 10.15 13.02
CA GLY A 59 -10.25 8.82 12.57
C GLY A 59 -10.27 8.60 11.06
N LYS A 60 -10.53 9.65 10.24
CA LYS A 60 -10.50 9.57 8.77
C LYS A 60 -9.35 10.40 8.22
N VAL A 61 -8.63 9.89 7.23
CA VAL A 61 -7.63 10.69 6.51
C VAL A 61 -8.32 11.74 5.65
N VAL A 62 -7.94 13.00 5.84
CA VAL A 62 -8.46 14.16 5.12
C VAL A 62 -7.43 14.81 4.20
N ALA A 63 -6.14 14.56 4.42
CA ALA A 63 -5.07 15.00 3.52
C ALA A 63 -3.88 14.04 3.59
N ILE A 64 -3.17 13.91 2.47
CA ILE A 64 -1.92 13.16 2.36
C ILE A 64 -0.91 14.09 1.66
N SER A 65 0.26 14.28 2.27
CA SER A 65 1.32 15.15 1.77
C SER A 65 2.69 14.59 2.13
N PHE A 66 3.49 14.29 1.12
CA PHE A 66 4.86 13.84 1.28
C PHE A 66 5.80 15.05 1.21
N PRO A 67 6.77 15.19 2.12
CA PRO A 67 7.83 16.18 1.95
C PRO A 67 8.56 15.93 0.62
N GLU A 68 8.82 16.98 -0.15
CA GLU A 68 9.39 16.88 -1.50
C GLU A 68 10.70 16.08 -1.52
N LYS A 69 11.58 16.27 -0.53
CA LYS A 69 12.84 15.52 -0.40
C LYS A 69 12.69 14.00 -0.28
N TYR A 70 11.50 13.51 0.09
CA TYR A 70 11.20 12.08 0.22
C TYR A 70 10.30 11.56 -0.89
N LEU A 71 9.65 12.43 -1.66
CA LEU A 71 8.88 12.01 -2.82
C LEU A 71 9.84 11.65 -3.96
N ARG A 72 9.61 10.51 -4.61
CA ARG A 72 10.40 10.06 -5.76
C ARG A 72 9.58 10.09 -7.03
N ASN A 73 8.33 9.68 -6.89
CA ASN A 73 7.43 9.69 -8.01
C ASN A 73 5.99 9.88 -7.54
N LYS A 74 5.19 10.57 -8.35
CA LYS A 74 3.77 10.75 -8.15
C LYS A 74 3.08 10.62 -9.50
N ILE A 75 2.05 9.79 -9.56
CA ILE A 75 1.26 9.58 -10.77
C ILE A 75 -0.19 9.77 -10.45
N ILE A 76 -0.90 10.48 -11.33
CA ILE A 76 -2.35 10.59 -11.31
C ILE A 76 -2.86 9.68 -12.42
N LEU A 77 -3.61 8.64 -12.05
CA LEU A 77 -4.07 7.67 -13.04
C LEU A 77 -5.11 8.31 -13.97
N ASN A 78 -4.92 8.13 -15.27
CA ASN A 78 -5.92 8.47 -16.27
C ASN A 78 -7.05 7.42 -16.32
N LYS A 79 -8.14 7.72 -17.03
CA LYS A 79 -9.31 6.83 -17.13
C LYS A 79 -8.98 5.41 -17.63
N LYS A 80 -8.03 5.28 -18.56
CA LYS A 80 -7.59 3.97 -19.10
C LYS A 80 -6.84 3.17 -18.03
N GLN A 81 -5.94 3.82 -17.29
CA GLN A 81 -5.19 3.20 -16.19
C GLN A 81 -6.12 2.79 -15.04
N ILE A 82 -7.08 3.64 -14.64
CA ILE A 82 -8.09 3.30 -13.62
C ILE A 82 -8.90 2.08 -14.05
N LYS A 83 -9.34 2.03 -15.32
CA LYS A 83 -10.07 0.86 -15.86
C LYS A 83 -9.19 -0.40 -15.85
N LYS A 84 -7.91 -0.28 -16.22
CA LYS A 84 -6.97 -1.40 -16.23
C LYS A 84 -6.71 -1.95 -14.82
N LEU A 85 -6.45 -1.07 -13.85
CA LEU A 85 -6.30 -1.44 -12.44
C LEU A 85 -7.55 -2.16 -11.93
N LYS A 86 -8.74 -1.58 -12.16
CA LYS A 86 -10.02 -2.20 -11.78
C LYS A 86 -10.16 -3.61 -12.33
N ASN A 87 -9.91 -3.78 -13.63
CA ASN A 87 -10.07 -5.07 -14.29
C ASN A 87 -9.08 -6.09 -13.71
N SER A 88 -7.83 -5.69 -13.46
CA SER A 88 -6.83 -6.56 -12.84
C SER A 88 -7.32 -7.06 -11.47
N LEU A 89 -7.77 -6.16 -10.60
CA LEU A 89 -8.25 -6.49 -9.26
C LEU A 89 -9.51 -7.37 -9.26
N VAL A 90 -10.36 -7.27 -10.29
CA VAL A 90 -11.56 -8.12 -10.44
C VAL A 90 -11.21 -9.52 -10.98
N SER A 91 -10.11 -9.63 -11.71
CA SER A 91 -9.68 -10.83 -12.41
C SER A 91 -8.83 -11.76 -11.56
N THR A 92 -8.34 -11.30 -10.40
CA THR A 92 -7.54 -12.12 -9.50
C THR A 92 -8.33 -12.49 -8.24
N ASP A 93 -7.96 -13.63 -7.64
CA ASP A 93 -8.42 -14.06 -6.30
C ASP A 93 -7.19 -14.21 -5.41
N ASP A 94 -6.33 -13.19 -5.52
CA ASP A 94 -5.03 -13.14 -4.87
C ASP A 94 -5.23 -13.13 -3.34
N TYR A 95 -4.62 -14.09 -2.67
CA TYR A 95 -4.62 -14.22 -1.23
C TYR A 95 -3.20 -14.49 -0.73
N ILE A 96 -2.85 -13.87 0.39
CA ILE A 96 -1.54 -14.00 1.02
C ILE A 96 -1.72 -14.70 2.37
N ASP A 97 -1.25 -15.94 2.46
CA ASP A 97 -1.36 -16.73 3.69
C ASP A 97 -0.36 -16.29 4.77
N GLU A 98 0.85 -15.92 4.35
CA GLU A 98 1.93 -15.47 5.22
C GLU A 98 2.53 -14.15 4.72
N ARG A 99 2.59 -13.16 5.61
CA ARG A 99 3.19 -11.84 5.36
C ARG A 99 4.49 -11.75 6.13
N ALA A 100 5.48 -11.04 5.59
CA ALA A 100 6.67 -10.73 6.36
C ALA A 100 6.30 -9.81 7.54
N ASP A 101 6.92 -10.04 8.70
CA ASP A 101 6.78 -9.17 9.87
C ASP A 101 7.30 -7.75 9.62
N CYS A 102 8.12 -7.58 8.59
CA CYS A 102 8.62 -6.28 8.19
C CYS A 102 7.54 -5.46 7.45
N TYR A 103 7.54 -4.16 7.72
CA TYR A 103 6.61 -3.22 7.10
C TYR A 103 7.34 -1.90 6.80
N PHE A 104 7.88 -1.83 5.58
CA PHE A 104 8.69 -0.71 5.09
C PHE A 104 8.05 -0.12 3.83
N PRO A 105 6.87 0.53 3.95
CA PRO A 105 6.12 0.98 2.79
C PRO A 105 6.91 2.02 1.99
N ARG A 106 6.86 1.88 0.66
CA ARG A 106 7.46 2.80 -0.32
C ARG A 106 6.44 3.36 -1.29
N HIS A 107 5.22 2.82 -1.26
CA HIS A 107 4.15 3.23 -2.16
C HIS A 107 2.87 3.47 -1.39
N THR A 108 2.10 4.46 -1.82
CA THR A 108 0.73 4.68 -1.35
C THR A 108 -0.15 4.94 -2.55
N ILE A 109 -1.23 4.18 -2.67
CA ILE A 109 -2.31 4.44 -3.62
C ILE A 109 -3.50 5.06 -2.89
N VAL A 110 -4.01 6.18 -3.38
CA VAL A 110 -5.04 6.99 -2.74
C VAL A 110 -6.22 7.15 -3.67
N PHE A 111 -7.42 6.86 -3.15
CA PHE A 111 -8.68 6.95 -3.89
C PHE A 111 -9.43 8.22 -3.47
N TYR A 112 -9.86 9.02 -4.44
CA TYR A 112 -10.59 10.26 -4.21
C TYR A 112 -11.98 10.18 -4.84
N ASN A 113 -12.98 10.73 -4.15
CA ASN A 113 -14.35 10.81 -4.64
C ASN A 113 -14.55 12.01 -5.58
N LYS A 114 -15.80 12.22 -6.02
CA LYS A 114 -16.15 13.33 -6.94
C LYS A 114 -15.94 14.73 -6.36
N GLU A 115 -15.99 14.85 -5.04
CA GLU A 115 -15.75 16.08 -4.26
C GLU A 115 -14.27 16.26 -3.89
N ASP A 116 -13.38 15.46 -4.50
CA ASP A 116 -11.94 15.43 -4.22
C ASP A 116 -11.58 15.10 -2.76
N LYS A 117 -12.50 14.46 -2.03
CA LYS A 117 -12.26 13.91 -0.69
C LYS A 117 -11.67 12.50 -0.79
N ILE A 118 -10.75 12.18 0.12
CA ILE A 118 -10.15 10.85 0.23
C ILE A 118 -11.22 9.83 0.66
N LEU A 119 -11.44 8.81 -0.18
CA LEU A 119 -12.25 7.64 0.14
C LEU A 119 -11.48 6.64 1.00
N GLY A 120 -10.17 6.55 0.78
CA GLY A 120 -9.28 5.63 1.47
C GLY A 120 -7.93 5.57 0.76
N TYR A 121 -6.98 4.86 1.37
CA TYR A 121 -5.66 4.61 0.80
C TYR A 121 -5.18 3.21 1.15
N ILE A 122 -4.17 2.76 0.42
CA ILE A 122 -3.41 1.54 0.69
C ILE A 122 -1.92 1.89 0.61
N GLU A 123 -1.19 1.68 1.69
CA GLU A 123 0.27 1.65 1.73
C GLU A 123 0.77 0.26 1.35
N LEU A 124 1.81 0.19 0.52
CA LEU A 124 2.35 -1.05 -0.02
C LEU A 124 3.87 -1.11 0.21
N CYS A 125 4.33 -2.26 0.71
CA CYS A 125 5.71 -2.69 0.62
C CYS A 125 5.76 -3.94 -0.27
N PHE A 126 6.04 -3.77 -1.57
CA PHE A 126 6.13 -4.90 -2.49
C PHE A 126 7.23 -5.89 -2.08
N GLY A 127 8.41 -5.40 -1.66
CA GLY A 127 9.52 -6.24 -1.22
C GLY A 127 9.28 -6.99 0.11
N CYS A 128 8.42 -6.46 0.99
CA CYS A 128 7.99 -7.14 2.22
C CYS A 128 6.78 -8.04 1.98
N PHE A 129 6.14 -7.90 0.81
CA PHE A 129 4.83 -8.44 0.53
C PHE A 129 3.79 -8.13 1.62
N ASN A 130 3.83 -6.89 2.11
CA ASN A 130 3.00 -6.43 3.22
C ASN A 130 2.38 -5.05 2.93
N SER A 131 1.22 -4.77 3.51
CA SER A 131 0.39 -3.60 3.19
C SER A 131 -0.42 -3.15 4.40
N TYR A 132 -0.88 -1.90 4.33
CA TYR A 132 -1.87 -1.36 5.26
C TYR A 132 -2.91 -0.57 4.47
N ALA A 133 -4.18 -0.80 4.73
CA ALA A 133 -5.28 -0.08 4.12
C ALA A 133 -6.22 0.54 5.15
N THR A 134 -6.88 1.61 4.74
CA THR A 134 -8.07 2.08 5.45
C THR A 134 -9.14 0.98 5.50
N LYS A 135 -9.89 0.89 6.60
CA LYS A 135 -10.90 -0.16 6.87
C LYS A 135 -11.82 -0.51 5.69
N ASN A 136 -12.21 0.48 4.88
CA ASN A 136 -13.10 0.28 3.74
C ASN A 136 -12.39 -0.23 2.48
N LEU A 137 -11.09 -0.49 2.53
CA LEU A 137 -10.25 -0.98 1.43
C LEU A 137 -9.41 -2.22 1.83
N THR A 138 -9.57 -2.77 3.04
CA THR A 138 -8.79 -3.93 3.50
C THR A 138 -8.99 -5.16 2.60
N PHE A 139 -10.18 -5.30 2.02
CA PHE A 139 -10.48 -6.35 1.03
C PHE A 139 -9.63 -6.27 -0.26
N LEU A 140 -8.86 -5.20 -0.48
CA LEU A 140 -7.94 -5.02 -1.61
C LEU A 140 -6.47 -5.22 -1.24
N GLU A 141 -6.12 -5.38 0.04
CA GLU A 141 -4.74 -5.35 0.51
C GLU A 141 -3.85 -6.40 -0.16
N ASP A 142 -4.34 -7.63 -0.27
CA ASP A 142 -3.65 -8.74 -0.91
C ASP A 142 -3.53 -8.49 -2.41
N SER A 143 -4.67 -8.32 -3.10
CA SER A 143 -4.69 -8.16 -4.56
C SER A 143 -3.90 -6.95 -5.03
N MET A 144 -3.79 -5.89 -4.22
CA MET A 144 -3.00 -4.70 -4.56
C MET A 144 -1.49 -4.97 -4.51
N LEU A 145 -1.01 -5.87 -3.65
CA LEU A 145 0.41 -6.25 -3.57
C LEU A 145 0.90 -6.99 -4.83
N PHE A 146 0.02 -7.64 -5.57
CA PHE A 146 0.34 -8.27 -6.86
C PHE A 146 0.37 -7.28 -8.04
N GLN A 147 0.08 -5.99 -7.82
CA GLN A 147 -0.03 -5.00 -8.90
C GLN A 147 1.28 -4.24 -9.20
N GLN A 148 2.44 -4.70 -8.71
CA GLN A 148 3.72 -4.02 -8.93
C GLN A 148 3.98 -3.77 -10.43
N ASN A 149 3.76 -4.77 -11.28
CA ASN A 149 3.94 -4.64 -12.74
C ASN A 149 3.02 -3.58 -13.37
N LEU A 150 1.80 -3.41 -12.84
CA LEU A 150 0.91 -2.33 -13.31
C LEU A 150 1.40 -0.97 -12.84
N PHE A 151 1.95 -0.88 -11.63
CA PHE A 151 2.52 0.36 -11.12
C PHE A 151 3.67 0.80 -12.02
N GLU A 152 4.57 -0.12 -12.38
CA GLU A 152 5.65 0.11 -13.35
C GLU A 152 5.10 0.57 -14.71
N GLU A 153 4.11 -0.13 -15.26
CA GLU A 153 3.46 0.25 -16.53
C GLU A 153 2.81 1.64 -16.46
N PHE A 154 2.28 2.03 -15.31
CA PHE A 154 1.69 3.35 -15.11
C PHE A 154 2.73 4.46 -14.99
N GLY A 155 4.01 4.11 -14.87
CA GLY A 155 5.15 4.99 -14.84
C GLY A 155 5.86 5.08 -13.49
N ILE A 156 5.55 4.19 -12.53
CA ILE A 156 6.23 4.17 -11.23
C ILE A 156 7.66 3.68 -11.43
N THR A 157 8.62 4.57 -11.24
CA THR A 157 10.05 4.29 -11.47
C THR A 157 10.81 3.91 -10.20
N TYR A 158 10.26 4.19 -9.02
CA TYR A 158 10.90 3.95 -7.75
C TYR A 158 10.29 2.73 -7.06
N LEU A 159 10.98 1.59 -7.07
CA LEU A 159 10.54 0.32 -6.45
C LEU A 159 11.50 -0.18 -5.39
N THR A 160 12.77 0.18 -5.54
CA THR A 160 13.85 -0.09 -4.60
C THR A 160 14.62 1.21 -4.37
N ASP A 161 15.35 1.25 -3.27
CA ASP A 161 16.28 2.33 -3.00
C ASP A 161 17.38 2.39 -4.06
N THR A 162 17.85 3.59 -4.36
CA THR A 162 19.07 3.78 -5.14
C THR A 162 20.31 3.50 -4.27
N LYS A 163 21.44 3.18 -4.91
CA LYS A 163 22.71 2.99 -4.19
C LYS A 163 23.08 4.19 -3.31
N GLU A 164 22.87 5.39 -3.82
CA GLU A 164 23.13 6.63 -3.07
C GLU A 164 22.27 6.72 -1.81
N GLU A 165 20.99 6.34 -1.88
CA GLU A 165 20.09 6.34 -0.72
C GLU A 165 20.44 5.27 0.31
N GLU A 166 20.89 4.09 -0.14
CA GLU A 166 21.39 3.03 0.73
C GLU A 166 22.66 3.48 1.48
N GLU A 167 23.60 4.11 0.78
CA GLU A 167 24.81 4.68 1.37
C GLU A 167 24.50 5.80 2.36
N ASN A 168 23.59 6.71 2.00
CA ASN A 168 23.16 7.81 2.86
C ASN A 168 22.47 7.30 4.13
N TYR A 169 21.62 6.28 4.01
CA TYR A 169 21.00 5.64 5.17
C TYR A 169 22.03 4.96 6.07
N SER A 170 23.02 4.28 5.50
CA SER A 170 24.09 3.63 6.27
C SER A 170 24.88 4.64 7.10
N LYS A 171 25.27 5.78 6.50
CA LYS A 171 25.93 6.89 7.19
C LYS A 171 25.06 7.49 8.30
N LEU A 172 23.75 7.66 8.04
CA LEU A 172 22.80 8.16 9.03
C LEU A 172 22.64 7.20 10.21
N ALA A 173 22.56 5.89 9.95
CA ALA A 173 22.43 4.87 10.97
C ALA A 173 23.69 4.79 11.86
N GLU A 174 24.88 4.88 11.26
CA GLU A 174 26.15 4.95 12.00
C GLU A 174 26.20 6.18 12.91
N LYS A 175 25.86 7.36 12.38
CA LYS A 175 25.79 8.60 13.17
C LYS A 175 24.83 8.46 14.36
N ARG A 176 23.62 7.93 14.14
CA ARG A 176 22.63 7.71 15.21
C ARG A 176 23.14 6.71 16.27
N SER A 177 23.84 5.66 15.84
CA SER A 177 24.45 4.68 16.76
C SER A 177 25.51 5.33 17.66
N LEU A 178 26.37 6.19 17.10
CA LEU A 178 27.37 6.94 17.87
C LEU A 178 26.72 7.92 18.86
N GLU A 179 25.68 8.66 18.44
CA GLU A 179 24.92 9.55 19.31
C GLU A 179 24.27 8.81 20.48
N LEU A 180 23.69 7.63 20.23
CA LEU A 180 23.09 6.80 21.28
C LEU A 180 24.13 6.28 22.28
N LYS A 181 25.29 5.82 21.79
CA LYS A 181 26.41 5.39 22.66
C LYS A 181 26.89 6.53 23.56
N SER A 182 27.07 7.73 23.01
CA SER A 182 27.46 8.91 23.79
C SER A 182 26.41 9.24 24.87
N LYS A 183 25.11 9.24 24.51
CA LYS A 183 24.03 9.48 25.47
C LYS A 183 23.94 8.41 26.56
N PHE A 184 24.22 7.16 26.24
CA PHE A 184 24.22 6.08 27.21
C PHE A 184 25.39 6.21 28.20
N ASN A 185 26.59 6.51 27.70
CA ASN A 185 27.76 6.70 28.55
C ASN A 185 27.61 7.91 29.49
N ASN A 186 27.09 9.03 28.99
CA ASN A 186 26.86 10.24 29.80
C ASN A 186 25.69 10.12 30.81
N LYS A 187 24.89 9.05 30.77
CA LYS A 187 23.83 8.78 31.75
C LYS A 187 24.28 7.88 32.91
N ASN A 188 25.45 7.26 32.77
CA ASN A 188 26.02 6.33 33.75
C ASN A 188 27.18 6.97 34.54
N GLU A 189 27.39 8.29 34.39
CA GLU A 189 28.26 9.15 35.22
C GLU A 189 27.38 10.10 36.04
#